data_AF-A0A1V4DMM5-F1
#
_entry.id   AF-A0A1V4DMM5-F1
#
_cell.length_a   1.000
_cell.length_b   1.000
_cell.length_c   1.000
_cell.angle_alpha   90.00
_cell.angle_beta   90.00
_cell.angle_gamma   90.00
#
_symmetry.space_group_name_H-M   'P 1'
#
loop_
_entity.id
_entity.type
_entity.pdbx_description
1 polymer ?
#
loop_
_entity_poly.entity_id
_entity_poly.type
_entity_poly.pdbx_seq_one_letter_code
_entity_poly.pdbx_strand_id
1 'polypeptide(L)'
;MDSSVVFNIVTTAIAVVAVVTSVVFSARQARIAKHANHISVMIDLLAEFRSVEFHGHHDYVTLRLGAENDPAAGVRGLPAEARTSFYSVVYYYQSFANLAVFGLLDETLLVTVLRTRIVSVWEAIRPFVARERELRGPNGGTYLSSFEELARLAAQLPPEHVRERIAEIRRRRERGLS
;
A
#
# COMPACT_ATOMS: atom_id res chain seq x y z
N MET A 1 -16.97 -51.61 -33.70
CA MET A 1 -16.17 -50.57 -33.03
C MET A 1 -15.46 -51.28 -31.89
N ASP A 2 -14.13 -51.37 -31.93
CA ASP A 2 -13.39 -52.18 -30.96
C ASP A 2 -13.49 -51.57 -29.57
N SER A 3 -13.82 -52.39 -28.57
CA SER A 3 -14.00 -51.98 -27.17
C SER A 3 -12.78 -51.24 -26.61
N SER A 4 -11.59 -51.52 -27.14
CA SER A 4 -10.33 -50.83 -26.83
C SER A 4 -10.33 -49.36 -27.28
N VAL A 5 -10.91 -49.04 -28.43
CA VAL A 5 -10.99 -47.67 -28.96
C VAL A 5 -11.93 -46.83 -28.09
N VAL A 6 -13.09 -47.38 -27.72
CA VAL A 6 -14.05 -46.71 -26.83
C VAL A 6 -13.43 -46.45 -25.46
N PHE A 7 -12.73 -47.44 -24.90
CA PHE A 7 -12.05 -47.32 -23.61
C PHE A 7 -10.98 -46.22 -23.63
N ASN A 8 -10.12 -46.21 -24.65
CA ASN A 8 -9.06 -45.20 -24.79
C ASN A 8 -9.64 -43.78 -24.91
N ILE A 9 -10.70 -43.60 -25.70
CA ILE A 9 -11.36 -42.29 -25.84
C ILE A 9 -11.89 -41.80 -24.48
N VAL A 10 -12.54 -42.67 -23.72
CA VAL A 10 -13.07 -42.33 -22.39
C VAL A 10 -11.93 -41.97 -21.42
N THR A 11 -10.86 -42.75 -21.40
CA THR A 11 -9.70 -42.48 -20.54
C THR A 11 -9.03 -41.16 -20.91
N THR A 12 -8.85 -40.86 -22.20
CA THR A 12 -8.29 -39.58 -22.65
C THR A 12 -9.20 -38.41 -22.28
N ALA A 13 -10.52 -38.54 -22.44
CA ALA A 13 -11.46 -37.50 -22.06
C ALA A 13 -11.41 -37.20 -20.55
N ILE A 14 -11.36 -38.24 -19.72
CA ILE A 14 -11.22 -38.10 -18.25
C ILE A 14 -9.89 -37.40 -17.91
N ALA A 15 -8.79 -37.79 -18.55
CA ALA A 15 -7.48 -37.17 -18.32
C ALA A 15 -7.49 -35.68 -18.70
N VAL A 16 -8.09 -35.32 -19.83
CA VAL A 16 -8.22 -33.91 -20.25
C VAL A 16 -9.04 -33.11 -19.25
N VAL A 17 -10.18 -33.63 -18.78
CA VAL A 17 -11.01 -32.97 -17.77
C VAL A 17 -10.26 -32.81 -16.44
N ALA A 18 -9.51 -33.83 -16.01
CA ALA A 18 -8.68 -33.77 -14.82
C ALA A 18 -7.59 -32.70 -14.92
N VAL A 19 -6.95 -32.56 -16.08
CA VAL A 19 -5.92 -31.53 -16.31
C VAL A 19 -6.55 -30.13 -16.31
N VAL A 20 -7.65 -29.93 -17.03
CA VAL A 20 -8.34 -28.63 -17.09
C VAL A 20 -8.80 -28.20 -15.69
N THR A 21 -9.42 -29.12 -14.94
CA THR A 21 -9.82 -28.83 -13.56
C THR A 21 -8.62 -28.53 -12.67
N SER A 22 -7.54 -29.31 -12.76
CA SER A 22 -6.31 -29.05 -12.00
C SER A 22 -5.71 -27.67 -12.28
N VAL A 23 -5.67 -27.24 -13.55
CA VAL A 23 -5.19 -25.91 -13.94
C VAL A 23 -6.10 -24.82 -13.38
N VAL A 24 -7.42 -24.96 -13.50
CA VAL A 24 -8.38 -23.98 -12.98
C VAL A 24 -8.29 -23.87 -11.45
N PHE A 25 -8.22 -24.99 -10.75
CA PHE A 25 -8.08 -25.02 -9.30
C PHE A 25 -6.74 -24.45 -8.84
N SER A 26 -5.64 -24.81 -9.50
CA SER A 26 -4.31 -24.25 -9.19
C SER A 26 -4.27 -22.73 -9.41
N ALA A 27 -4.85 -22.24 -10.51
CA ALA A 27 -4.94 -20.80 -10.77
C ALA A 27 -5.80 -20.08 -9.72
N ARG A 28 -6.90 -20.70 -9.30
CA ARG A 28 -7.77 -20.14 -8.25
C ARG A 28 -7.10 -20.15 -6.89
N GLN A 29 -6.39 -21.22 -6.54
CA GLN A 29 -5.61 -21.33 -5.29
C GLN A 29 -4.48 -20.30 -5.27
N ALA A 30 -3.75 -20.11 -6.37
CA ALA A 30 -2.73 -19.08 -6.47
C ALA A 30 -3.32 -17.67 -6.28
N ARG A 31 -4.51 -17.40 -6.83
CA ARG A 31 -5.21 -16.13 -6.63
C ARG A 31 -5.66 -15.92 -5.18
N ILE A 32 -6.15 -16.96 -4.51
CA ILE A 32 -6.57 -16.89 -3.10
C ILE A 32 -5.36 -16.74 -2.17
N ALA A 33 -4.28 -17.49 -2.42
CA ALA A 33 -3.04 -17.39 -1.66
C ALA A 33 -2.41 -15.99 -1.77
N LYS A 34 -2.51 -15.37 -2.96
CA LYS A 34 -2.11 -13.97 -3.15
C LYS A 34 -2.89 -13.04 -2.21
N HIS A 35 -4.20 -13.20 -2.08
CA HIS A 35 -5.03 -12.41 -1.15
C HIS A 35 -4.74 -12.67 0.34
N ALA A 36 -4.44 -13.91 0.73
CA ALA A 36 -4.12 -14.26 2.12
C ALA A 36 -2.83 -13.59 2.61
N ASN A 37 -1.80 -13.49 1.75
CA ASN A 37 -0.55 -12.82 2.09
C ASN A 37 -0.72 -11.30 2.32
N HIS A 38 -1.65 -10.66 1.61
CA HIS A 38 -1.89 -9.22 1.76
C HIS A 38 -2.47 -8.84 3.13
N ILE A 39 -3.26 -9.74 3.74
CA ILE A 39 -3.93 -9.46 5.01
C ILE A 39 -2.94 -9.47 6.18
N SER A 40 -2.01 -10.44 6.25
CA SER A 40 -0.99 -10.44 7.32
C SER A 40 -0.09 -9.22 7.24
N VAL A 41 0.38 -8.88 6.03
CA VAL A 41 1.19 -7.68 5.80
C VAL A 41 0.43 -6.41 6.24
N MET A 42 -0.88 -6.31 5.96
CA MET A 42 -1.72 -5.23 6.47
C MET A 42 -1.89 -5.21 7.98
N ILE A 43 -1.99 -6.36 8.63
CA ILE A 43 -2.11 -6.44 10.09
C ILE A 43 -0.83 -5.96 10.78
N ASP A 44 0.33 -6.44 10.34
CA ASP A 44 1.62 -6.04 10.91
C ASP A 44 1.87 -4.55 10.72
N LEU A 45 1.51 -4.04 9.55
CA LEU A 45 1.61 -2.62 9.23
C LEU A 45 0.64 -1.78 10.07
N LEU A 46 -0.61 -2.22 10.25
CA LEU A 46 -1.55 -1.56 11.16
C LEU A 46 -1.14 -1.68 12.63
N ALA A 47 -0.37 -2.70 13.02
CA ALA A 47 0.13 -2.85 14.38
C ALA A 47 1.17 -1.78 14.72
N GLU A 48 2.12 -1.53 13.80
CA GLU A 48 3.10 -0.44 13.94
C GLU A 48 2.40 0.93 13.99
N PHE A 49 1.39 1.13 13.15
CA PHE A 49 0.57 2.33 13.19
C PHE A 49 -0.08 2.59 14.56
N ARG A 50 -0.39 1.52 15.32
CA ARG A 50 -1.02 1.61 16.64
C ARG A 50 -0.01 1.88 17.77
N SER A 51 1.29 1.93 17.47
CA SER A 51 2.30 2.25 18.48
C SER A 51 2.17 3.72 18.90
N VAL A 52 2.30 3.97 20.20
CA VAL A 52 2.23 5.31 20.79
C VAL A 52 3.42 6.15 20.33
N GLU A 53 4.58 5.51 20.19
CA GLU A 53 5.82 6.11 19.70
C GLU A 53 5.67 6.62 18.26
N PHE A 54 5.07 5.83 17.37
CA PHE A 54 4.82 6.25 15.99
C PHE A 54 3.89 7.46 15.91
N HIS A 55 2.85 7.52 16.76
CA HIS A 55 1.98 8.69 16.83
C HIS A 55 2.73 9.95 17.26
N GLY A 56 3.62 9.85 18.25
CA GLY A 56 4.46 10.96 18.68
C GLY A 56 5.36 11.49 17.56
N HIS A 57 6.03 10.59 16.83
CA HIS A 57 6.85 10.98 15.67
C HIS A 57 6.01 11.54 14.52
N HIS A 58 4.82 10.99 14.27
CA HIS A 58 3.90 11.48 13.24
C HIS A 58 3.47 12.92 13.52
N ASP A 59 3.07 13.21 14.76
CA ASP A 59 2.65 14.54 15.16
C ASP A 59 3.81 15.53 15.12
N TYR A 60 5.02 15.09 15.52
CA TYR A 60 6.22 15.88 15.34
C TYR A 60 6.48 16.23 13.86
N VAL A 61 6.45 15.22 12.97
CA VAL A 61 6.72 15.41 11.54
C VAL A 61 5.69 16.33 10.88
N THR A 62 4.41 16.17 11.23
CA THR A 62 3.33 16.93 10.58
C THR A 62 3.14 18.33 11.14
N LEU A 63 3.36 18.56 12.45
CA LEU A 63 3.06 19.83 13.11
C LEU A 63 4.30 20.66 13.48
N ARG A 64 5.43 20.01 13.78
CA ARG A 64 6.60 20.67 14.40
C ARG A 64 7.81 20.73 13.49
N LEU A 65 8.05 19.72 12.65
CA LEU A 65 9.27 19.61 11.85
C LEU A 65 9.58 20.87 11.04
N GLY A 66 8.60 21.38 10.27
CA GLY A 66 8.77 22.58 9.46
C GLY A 66 8.76 23.90 10.26
N ALA A 67 8.24 23.89 11.48
CA ALA A 67 8.26 25.06 12.36
C ALA A 67 9.60 25.21 13.11
N GLU A 68 10.25 24.08 13.40
CA GLU A 68 11.47 24.04 14.22
C GLU A 68 12.76 23.89 13.41
N ASN A 69 12.67 23.46 12.15
CA ASN A 69 13.84 23.16 11.33
C ASN A 69 13.72 23.81 9.96
N ASP A 70 14.81 24.39 9.49
CA ASP A 70 14.91 24.96 8.14
C ASP A 70 15.15 23.83 7.11
N PRO A 71 14.30 23.72 6.07
CA PRO A 71 14.52 22.80 4.96
C PRO A 71 15.82 23.01 4.18
N ALA A 72 16.49 24.16 4.29
CA ALA A 72 17.64 24.54 3.46
C ALA A 72 18.82 23.54 3.49
N ALA A 73 19.00 22.82 4.60
CA ALA A 73 20.04 21.81 4.77
C ALA A 73 19.58 20.39 4.38
N GLY A 74 18.36 20.25 3.84
CA GLY A 74 17.75 18.97 3.51
C GLY A 74 17.46 18.10 4.75
N VAL A 75 17.21 16.82 4.51
CA VAL A 75 16.93 15.85 5.58
C VAL A 75 18.19 15.53 6.38
N ARG A 76 19.36 15.52 5.71
CA ARG A 76 20.65 15.23 6.36
C ARG A 76 21.06 16.30 7.37
N GLY A 77 20.68 17.55 7.14
CA GLY A 77 20.96 18.67 8.03
C GLY A 77 20.08 18.74 9.28
N LEU A 78 19.06 17.88 9.40
CA LEU A 78 18.19 17.85 10.58
C LEU A 78 18.98 17.42 11.84
N PRO A 79 18.66 17.99 13.02
CA PRO A 79 19.10 17.46 14.31
C PRO A 79 18.76 15.99 14.47
N ALA A 80 19.53 15.26 15.28
CA ALA A 80 19.41 13.81 15.39
C ALA A 80 17.98 13.34 15.72
N GLU A 81 17.30 13.99 16.67
CA GLU A 81 15.93 13.65 17.08
C GLU A 81 14.88 13.91 15.98
N ALA A 82 15.01 15.05 15.29
CA ALA A 82 14.14 15.40 14.17
C ALA A 82 14.33 14.43 13.00
N ARG A 83 15.59 14.04 12.74
CA ARG A 83 15.96 13.08 11.71
C ARG A 83 15.45 11.68 12.03
N THR A 84 15.54 11.24 13.29
CA THR A 84 14.93 9.97 13.73
C THR A 84 13.44 9.98 13.50
N SER A 85 12.73 11.04 13.93
CA SER A 85 11.29 11.18 13.72
C SER A 85 10.91 11.17 12.24
N PHE A 86 11.69 11.88 11.41
CA PHE A 86 11.54 11.86 9.96
C PHE A 86 11.68 10.44 9.43
N TYR A 87 12.75 9.71 9.77
CA TYR A 87 12.96 8.37 9.25
C TYR A 87 11.87 7.40 9.70
N SER A 88 11.49 7.40 10.97
CA SER A 88 10.43 6.52 11.49
C SER A 88 9.13 6.68 10.71
N VAL A 89 8.70 7.91 10.44
CA VAL A 89 7.42 8.18 9.77
C VAL A 89 7.54 8.04 8.24
N VAL A 90 8.55 8.66 7.65
CA VAL A 90 8.66 8.77 6.19
C VAL A 90 9.05 7.43 5.56
N TYR A 91 9.97 6.67 6.19
CA TYR A 91 10.34 5.36 5.65
C TYR A 91 9.25 4.32 5.85
N TYR A 92 8.43 4.49 6.89
CA TYR A 92 7.20 3.72 7.05
C TYR A 92 6.28 3.94 5.84
N TYR A 93 5.88 5.18 5.52
CA TYR A 93 5.04 5.47 4.35
C TYR A 93 5.69 5.11 2.99
N GLN A 94 7.00 5.31 2.84
CA GLN A 94 7.74 4.88 1.67
C GLN A 94 7.69 3.36 1.48
N SER A 95 7.73 2.58 2.56
CA SER A 95 7.62 1.12 2.49
C SER A 95 6.25 0.69 1.97
N PHE A 96 5.16 1.35 2.39
CA PHE A 96 3.83 1.12 1.80
C PHE A 96 3.79 1.45 0.33
N ALA A 97 4.32 2.62 -0.03
CA ALA A 97 4.34 3.06 -1.40
C ALA A 97 5.09 2.06 -2.29
N ASN A 98 6.22 1.51 -1.81
CA ASN A 98 6.94 0.46 -2.53
C ASN A 98 6.09 -0.81 -2.68
N LEU A 99 5.42 -1.28 -1.61
CA LEU A 99 4.54 -2.45 -1.69
C LEU A 99 3.38 -2.24 -2.68
N ALA A 100 2.80 -1.05 -2.70
CA ALA A 100 1.77 -0.67 -3.66
C ALA A 100 2.30 -0.66 -5.10
N VAL A 101 3.45 0.00 -5.35
CA VAL A 101 4.11 0.06 -6.66
C VAL A 101 4.43 -1.32 -7.21
N PHE A 102 4.83 -2.28 -6.37
CA PHE A 102 5.10 -3.66 -6.78
C PHE A 102 3.84 -4.55 -6.87
N GLY A 103 2.63 -3.99 -6.67
CA GLY A 103 1.37 -4.73 -6.74
C GLY A 103 1.21 -5.77 -5.62
N LEU A 104 1.96 -5.60 -4.53
CA LEU A 104 1.87 -6.40 -3.31
C LEU A 104 0.82 -5.86 -2.35
N LEU A 105 0.19 -4.75 -2.69
CA LEU A 105 -0.85 -4.13 -1.89
C LEU A 105 -1.79 -3.32 -2.78
N ASP A 106 -3.09 -3.40 -2.50
CA ASP A 106 -4.09 -2.57 -3.18
C ASP A 106 -3.96 -1.12 -2.70
N GLU A 107 -3.41 -0.28 -3.56
CA GLU A 107 -3.26 1.16 -3.34
C GLU A 107 -4.59 1.83 -3.02
N THR A 108 -5.70 1.37 -3.62
CA THR A 108 -7.03 1.94 -3.41
C THR A 108 -7.46 1.80 -1.95
N LEU A 109 -7.18 0.64 -1.34
CA LEU A 109 -7.57 0.36 0.03
C LEU A 109 -6.73 1.17 1.02
N LEU A 110 -5.42 1.23 0.79
CA LEU A 110 -4.49 2.06 1.58
C LEU A 110 -4.90 3.52 1.54
N VAL A 111 -5.07 4.05 0.33
CA VAL A 111 -5.33 5.46 0.13
C VAL A 111 -6.70 5.82 0.69
N THR A 112 -7.70 4.95 0.58
CA THR A 112 -9.01 5.16 1.21
C THR A 112 -8.87 5.32 2.72
N VAL A 113 -8.14 4.43 3.41
CA VAL A 113 -8.06 4.46 4.89
C VAL A 113 -7.12 5.56 5.41
N LEU A 114 -5.99 5.77 4.74
CA LEU A 114 -4.90 6.62 5.24
C LEU A 114 -4.75 7.95 4.50
N ARG A 115 -5.69 8.30 3.61
CA ARG A 115 -5.65 9.50 2.75
C ARG A 115 -5.11 10.73 3.47
N THR A 116 -5.81 11.13 4.53
CA THR A 116 -5.53 12.38 5.25
C THR A 116 -4.11 12.38 5.78
N ARG A 117 -3.66 11.26 6.36
CA ARG A 117 -2.32 11.18 6.95
C ARG A 117 -1.23 11.13 5.89
N ILE A 118 -1.42 10.35 4.82
CA ILE A 118 -0.49 10.30 3.68
C ILE A 118 -0.26 11.71 3.12
N VAL A 119 -1.35 12.45 2.87
CA VAL A 119 -1.28 13.81 2.33
C VAL A 119 -0.63 14.76 3.34
N SER A 120 -1.06 14.74 4.60
CA SER A 120 -0.50 15.61 5.65
C SER A 120 1.00 15.41 5.87
N VAL A 121 1.45 14.15 5.89
CA VAL A 121 2.88 13.84 6.04
C VAL A 121 3.64 14.31 4.81
N TRP A 122 3.16 14.01 3.60
CA TRP A 122 3.83 14.43 2.37
C TRP A 122 4.00 15.94 2.29
N GLU A 123 2.94 16.72 2.54
CA GLU A 123 3.00 18.18 2.50
C GLU A 123 3.99 18.75 3.52
N ALA A 124 4.06 18.17 4.72
CA ALA A 124 5.00 18.60 5.75
C ALA A 124 6.47 18.33 5.36
N ILE A 125 6.76 17.20 4.72
CA ILE A 125 8.14 16.82 4.39
C ILE A 125 8.61 17.31 3.02
N ARG A 126 7.69 17.64 2.11
CA ARG A 126 7.98 17.98 0.71
C ARG A 126 9.12 19.01 0.56
N PRO A 127 9.20 20.10 1.36
CA PRO A 127 10.31 21.05 1.26
C PRO A 127 11.68 20.42 1.56
N PHE A 128 11.76 19.58 2.59
CA PHE A 128 13.00 18.90 2.99
C PHE A 128 13.44 17.88 1.94
N VAL A 129 12.48 17.15 1.38
CA VAL A 129 12.72 16.16 0.32
C VAL A 129 13.20 16.85 -0.95
N ALA A 130 12.54 17.92 -1.38
CA ALA A 130 12.95 18.70 -2.55
C ALA A 130 14.39 19.18 -2.42
N ARG A 131 14.73 19.75 -1.26
CA ARG A 131 16.09 20.22 -1.00
C ARG A 131 17.11 19.08 -0.94
N GLU A 132 16.77 17.96 -0.32
CA GLU A 132 17.63 16.77 -0.27
C GLU A 132 17.89 16.21 -1.68
N ARG A 133 16.90 16.25 -2.58
CA ARG A 133 17.08 15.84 -3.99
C ARG A 133 18.08 16.73 -4.71
N GLU A 134 18.00 18.04 -4.53
CA GLU A 134 18.97 19.01 -5.08
C GLU A 134 20.39 18.74 -4.55
N LEU A 135 20.54 18.55 -3.23
CA LEU A 135 21.83 18.31 -2.58
C LEU A 135 22.49 17.00 -3.03
N ARG A 136 21.69 16.01 -3.44
CA ARG A 136 22.17 14.72 -3.98
C ARG A 136 22.55 14.79 -5.46
N GLY A 137 22.22 15.88 -6.16
CA GLY A 137 22.56 16.08 -7.56
C GLY A 137 21.89 15.05 -8.49
N PRO A 138 22.57 14.55 -9.53
CA PRO A 138 21.98 13.69 -10.57
C PRO A 138 21.29 12.42 -10.06
N ASN A 139 21.73 11.90 -8.91
CA ASN A 139 21.19 10.68 -8.29
C ASN A 139 20.05 10.97 -7.29
N GLY A 140 19.69 12.24 -7.07
CA GLY A 140 18.70 12.65 -6.09
C GLY A 140 17.26 12.47 -6.56
N GLY A 141 16.99 12.49 -7.86
CA GLY A 141 15.63 12.57 -8.41
C GLY A 141 14.66 11.46 -7.98
N THR A 142 15.18 10.28 -7.61
CA THR A 142 14.38 9.13 -7.18
C THR A 142 14.12 9.08 -5.67
N TYR A 143 14.71 9.99 -4.90
CA TYR A 143 14.59 9.98 -3.44
C TYR A 143 13.13 10.23 -3.03
N LEU A 144 12.51 9.22 -2.41
CA LEU A 144 11.12 9.21 -1.97
C LEU A 144 10.07 9.36 -3.09
N SER A 145 10.41 9.03 -4.34
CA SER A 145 9.48 9.14 -5.47
C SER A 145 8.28 8.20 -5.33
N SER A 146 8.44 7.01 -4.75
CA SER A 146 7.29 6.13 -4.50
C SER A 146 6.30 6.77 -3.54
N PHE A 147 6.78 7.35 -2.44
CA PHE A 147 5.91 8.01 -1.48
C PHE A 147 5.23 9.25 -2.08
N GLU A 148 5.95 10.04 -2.88
CA GLU A 148 5.37 11.14 -3.65
C GLU A 148 4.21 10.68 -4.54
N GLU A 149 4.39 9.57 -5.26
CA GLU A 149 3.35 9.02 -6.12
C GLU A 149 2.13 8.54 -5.32
N LEU A 150 2.37 7.84 -4.19
CA LEU A 150 1.29 7.44 -3.28
C LEU A 150 0.52 8.65 -2.74
N ALA A 151 1.22 9.73 -2.40
CA ALA A 151 0.60 10.98 -1.94
C ALA A 151 -0.18 11.68 -3.05
N ARG A 152 0.32 11.67 -4.28
CA ARG A 152 -0.37 12.18 -5.47
C ARG A 152 -1.69 11.44 -5.72
N LEU A 153 -1.67 10.10 -5.63
CA LEU A 153 -2.86 9.27 -5.73
C LEU A 153 -3.85 9.55 -4.58
N ALA A 154 -3.33 9.76 -3.37
CA ALA A 154 -4.13 10.14 -2.20
C ALA A 154 -4.83 11.49 -2.33
N ALA A 155 -4.15 12.48 -2.88
CA ALA A 155 -4.73 13.79 -3.10
C ALA A 155 -5.90 13.75 -4.11
N GLN A 156 -5.83 12.88 -5.12
CA GLN A 156 -6.84 12.75 -6.18
C GLN A 156 -8.12 12.06 -5.73
N LEU A 157 -8.09 11.27 -4.65
CA LEU A 157 -9.30 10.63 -4.15
C LEU A 157 -10.24 11.67 -3.50
N PRO A 158 -11.54 11.66 -3.83
CA PRO A 158 -12.52 12.55 -3.21
C PRO A 158 -12.51 12.39 -1.68
N PRO A 159 -12.59 13.48 -0.90
CA PRO A 159 -12.70 13.41 0.56
C PRO A 159 -13.89 12.55 1.03
N GLU A 160 -14.91 12.43 0.20
CA GLU A 160 -16.15 11.69 0.46
C GLU A 160 -16.00 10.18 0.23
N HIS A 161 -14.94 9.72 -0.45
CA HIS A 161 -14.83 8.32 -0.91
C HIS A 161 -14.95 7.30 0.23
N VAL A 162 -14.35 7.59 1.39
CA VAL A 162 -14.48 6.72 2.59
C VAL A 162 -15.92 6.69 3.09
N ARG A 163 -16.56 7.87 3.15
CA ARG A 163 -17.96 7.99 3.61
C ARG A 163 -18.91 7.25 2.67
N GLU A 164 -18.70 7.38 1.38
CA GLU A 164 -19.46 6.68 0.33
C GLU A 164 -19.29 5.16 0.45
N ARG A 165 -18.06 4.67 0.66
CA ARG A 165 -17.79 3.23 0.83
C ARG A 165 -18.39 2.67 2.12
N ILE A 166 -18.31 3.40 3.23
CA ILE A 166 -18.99 3.02 4.48
C ILE A 166 -20.51 2.94 4.27
N ALA A 167 -21.09 3.94 3.59
CA ALA A 167 -22.52 3.96 3.28
C ALA A 167 -22.93 2.80 2.35
N GLU A 168 -22.09 2.46 1.37
CA GLU A 168 -22.33 1.31 0.48
C GLU A 168 -22.33 -0.02 1.24
N ILE A 169 -21.35 -0.24 2.12
CA ILE A 169 -21.26 -1.45 2.96
C ILE A 169 -22.52 -1.57 3.83
N ARG A 170 -22.96 -0.47 4.44
CA ARG A 170 -24.21 -0.44 5.23
C ARG A 170 -25.42 -0.85 4.39
N ARG A 171 -25.60 -0.24 3.20
CA ARG A 171 -26.70 -0.57 2.27
C ARG A 171 -26.67 -2.02 1.75
N ARG A 172 -25.49 -2.62 1.59
CA ARG A 172 -25.38 -4.05 1.19
C ARG A 172 -25.80 -4.98 2.33
N ARG A 173 -25.41 -4.65 3.56
CA ARG A 173 -25.78 -5.41 4.75
C ARG A 173 -27.29 -5.40 5.00
N GLU A 174 -27.93 -4.24 4.80
CA GLU A 174 -29.39 -4.10 4.90
C GLU A 174 -30.13 -4.88 3.80
N ARG A 175 -29.60 -4.92 2.57
CA ARG A 175 -30.19 -5.68 1.45
C ARG A 175 -29.98 -7.20 1.53
N GLY A 176 -28.97 -7.67 2.26
CA GLY A 176 -28.71 -9.10 2.48
C GLY A 176 -29.42 -9.70 3.70
N LEU A 177 -30.19 -8.89 4.44
CA LEU A 177 -31.03 -9.28 5.57
C LEU A 177 -32.53 -9.26 5.24
N SER A 178 -32.87 -9.12 3.95
CA SER A 178 -34.21 -9.29 3.37
C SER A 178 -34.28 -10.59 2.58
#